data_AF-A0AAW2SMM3-F1
#
_entry.id   AF-A0AAW2SMM3-F1
#
_cell.length_a   1.000
_cell.length_b   1.000
_cell.length_c   1.000
_cell.angle_alpha   90.00
_cell.angle_beta   90.00
_cell.angle_gamma   90.00
#
_symmetry.space_group_name_H-M   'P 1'
#
loop_
_entity.id
_entity.type
_entity.pdbx_description
1 polymer ?
#
loop_
_entity_poly.entity_id
_entity_poly.type
_entity_poly.pdbx_seq_one_letter_code
_entity_poly.pdbx_strand_id
1 'polypeptide(L)'
;MADAFEDEVEGEPTISIKDYLEAVEEEELEADLVLGGDEGKECTYGKGYMKRQAIFSCLTCTPDGNAGVCTACCLSCHDGHEIVELWTKRNFRCDCGNSKFGGSFCKLLASKDVENANNVYNHNFKGTYCTCDLPYPDPNAEEQVEMIQCCICEDWFHEEHIGLQSTDKNIVGYAILYRTSGLKNS
;
A
#
# COMPACT_ATOMS: atom_id res chain seq x y z
N MET A 1 -4.60 -53.33 -39.14
CA MET A 1 -4.52 -51.85 -39.14
C MET A 1 -5.45 -51.37 -38.04
N ALA A 2 -4.90 -51.21 -36.83
CA ALA A 2 -5.54 -50.47 -35.76
C ALA A 2 -4.73 -49.18 -35.68
N ASP A 3 -5.33 -48.09 -36.17
CA ASP A 3 -4.72 -46.78 -36.17
C ASP A 3 -4.70 -46.27 -34.73
N ALA A 4 -3.49 -46.03 -34.24
CA ALA A 4 -3.23 -45.52 -32.91
C ALA A 4 -3.59 -44.02 -32.91
N PHE A 5 -4.57 -43.65 -32.08
CA PHE A 5 -4.66 -42.28 -31.61
C PHE A 5 -3.66 -42.17 -30.46
N GLU A 6 -2.43 -41.79 -30.80
CA GLU A 6 -1.45 -41.31 -29.83
C GLU A 6 -1.96 -39.95 -29.33
N ASP A 7 -2.73 -39.96 -28.24
CA ASP A 7 -3.04 -38.75 -27.48
C ASP A 7 -1.75 -38.30 -26.78
N GLU A 8 -0.90 -37.56 -27.50
CA GLU A 8 0.06 -36.62 -26.93
C GLU A 8 -0.71 -35.45 -26.30
N VAL A 9 -1.37 -35.70 -25.17
CA VAL A 9 -1.68 -34.63 -24.22
C VAL A 9 -0.48 -34.55 -23.29
N GLU A 10 0.56 -33.82 -23.72
CA GLU A 10 1.58 -33.33 -22.80
C GLU A 10 0.86 -32.66 -21.63
N GLY A 11 1.01 -33.25 -20.45
CA GLY A 11 0.19 -32.97 -19.28
C GLY A 11 0.13 -31.49 -18.95
N GLU A 12 -1.01 -30.87 -19.24
CA GLU A 12 -1.35 -29.60 -18.61
C GLU A 12 -1.32 -29.81 -17.09
N PRO A 13 -0.67 -28.92 -16.32
CA PRO A 13 -0.69 -29.03 -14.87
C PRO A 13 -2.14 -28.94 -14.40
N THR A 14 -2.68 -30.06 -13.91
CA THR A 14 -4.03 -30.12 -13.36
C THR A 14 -3.97 -29.84 -11.87
N ILE A 15 -4.72 -28.83 -11.43
CA ILE A 15 -4.88 -28.49 -10.01
C ILE A 15 -6.26 -28.95 -9.54
N SER A 16 -6.34 -29.45 -8.31
CA SER A 16 -7.61 -29.79 -7.67
C SER A 16 -8.39 -28.52 -7.32
N ILE A 17 -9.73 -28.58 -7.39
CA ILE A 17 -10.60 -27.49 -6.91
C ILE A 17 -10.31 -27.15 -5.44
N LYS A 18 -9.98 -28.16 -4.63
CA LYS A 18 -9.63 -27.96 -3.23
C LYS A 18 -8.34 -27.13 -3.10
N ASP A 19 -7.30 -27.51 -3.83
CA ASP A 19 -6.00 -26.84 -3.78
C ASP A 19 -6.12 -25.40 -4.32
N TYR A 20 -6.99 -25.18 -5.32
CA TYR A 20 -7.32 -23.83 -5.81
C TYR A 20 -8.02 -22.97 -4.74
N LEU A 21 -8.99 -23.53 -4.01
CA LEU A 21 -9.68 -22.80 -2.92
C LEU A 21 -8.72 -22.45 -1.78
N GLU A 22 -7.89 -23.41 -1.36
CA GLU A 22 -6.88 -23.18 -0.32
C GLU A 22 -5.87 -22.09 -0.74
N ALA A 23 -5.42 -22.09 -1.99
CA ALA A 23 -4.54 -21.05 -2.52
C ALA A 23 -5.20 -19.66 -2.52
N VAL A 24 -6.47 -19.56 -2.94
CA VAL A 24 -7.22 -18.29 -2.92
C VAL A 24 -7.41 -17.77 -1.50
N GLU A 25 -7.75 -18.64 -0.54
CA GLU A 25 -7.90 -18.24 0.86
C GLU A 25 -6.57 -17.75 1.46
N GLU A 26 -5.44 -18.40 1.15
CA GLU A 26 -4.11 -17.94 1.58
C GLU A 26 -3.76 -16.57 0.99
N GLU A 27 -4.03 -16.35 -0.30
CA GLU A 27 -3.82 -15.07 -0.97
C GLU A 27 -4.70 -13.95 -0.38
N GLU A 28 -5.97 -14.22 -0.09
CA GLU A 28 -6.89 -13.26 0.55
C GLU A 28 -6.41 -12.87 1.96
N LEU A 29 -5.93 -13.83 2.75
CA LEU A 29 -5.38 -13.58 4.08
C LEU A 29 -4.11 -12.71 4.02
N GLU A 30 -3.23 -12.95 3.05
CA GLU A 30 -2.04 -12.11 2.84
C GLU A 30 -2.43 -10.68 2.46
N ALA A 31 -3.38 -10.52 1.54
CA ALA A 31 -3.89 -9.22 1.14
C ALA A 31 -4.51 -8.46 2.32
N ASP A 32 -5.27 -9.13 3.18
CA ASP A 32 -5.87 -8.55 4.37
C ASP A 32 -4.82 -8.06 5.38
N LEU A 33 -3.74 -8.83 5.58
CA LEU A 33 -2.63 -8.46 6.46
C LEU A 33 -1.88 -7.22 5.96
N VAL A 34 -1.82 -7.04 4.63
CA VAL A 34 -1.13 -5.91 3.98
C VAL A 34 -2.02 -4.67 3.89
N LEU A 35 -3.28 -4.83 3.49
CA LEU A 35 -4.20 -3.72 3.19
C LEU A 35 -5.07 -3.30 4.39
N GLY A 36 -5.03 -4.07 5.48
CA GLY A 36 -5.79 -3.79 6.69
C GLY A 36 -7.27 -4.18 6.59
N GLY A 37 -7.59 -5.18 5.75
CA GLY A 37 -8.93 -5.74 5.62
C GLY A 37 -9.96 -4.84 4.93
N ASP A 38 -9.54 -3.94 4.04
CA ASP A 38 -10.46 -3.13 3.23
C ASP A 38 -10.63 -3.74 1.83
N GLU A 39 -11.85 -4.15 1.49
CA GLU A 39 -12.20 -4.73 0.18
C GLU A 39 -12.11 -3.73 -1.00
N GLY A 40 -11.83 -2.45 -0.74
CA GLY A 40 -11.69 -1.43 -1.79
C GLY A 40 -12.98 -1.03 -2.51
N LYS A 41 -14.15 -1.44 -2.02
CA LYS A 41 -15.46 -1.17 -2.66
C LYS A 41 -16.13 0.12 -2.20
N GLU A 42 -15.92 0.52 -0.95
CA GLU A 42 -16.60 1.65 -0.33
C GLU A 42 -15.60 2.61 0.33
N CYS A 43 -15.92 3.89 0.38
CA CYS A 43 -15.08 4.84 1.09
C CYS A 43 -15.10 4.56 2.59
N THR A 44 -13.93 4.33 3.16
CA THR A 44 -13.72 4.03 4.58
C THR A 44 -14.00 5.20 5.52
N TYR A 45 -14.22 6.42 5.02
CA TYR A 45 -14.49 7.59 5.86
C TYR A 45 -15.59 7.33 6.89
N GLY A 46 -16.68 6.67 6.48
CA GLY A 46 -17.81 6.32 7.35
C GLY A 46 -17.45 5.30 8.45
N LYS A 47 -16.40 4.50 8.25
CA LYS A 47 -15.85 3.56 9.25
C LYS A 47 -15.08 4.28 10.36
N GLY A 48 -14.82 5.58 10.21
CA GLY A 48 -14.18 6.41 11.21
C GLY A 48 -12.65 6.33 11.17
N TYR A 49 -12.02 6.47 12.34
CA TYR A 49 -10.57 6.33 12.45
C TYR A 49 -10.22 4.86 12.67
N MET A 50 -9.69 4.22 11.64
CA MET A 50 -9.43 2.78 11.64
C MET A 50 -8.10 2.46 12.35
N LYS A 51 -8.01 1.27 12.96
CA LYS A 51 -6.78 0.83 13.64
C LYS A 51 -5.62 0.65 12.67
N ARG A 52 -5.87 0.09 11.49
CA ARG A 52 -4.96 0.02 10.34
C ARG A 52 -5.79 0.13 9.08
N GLN A 53 -5.25 0.82 8.08
CA GLN A 53 -5.90 1.04 6.80
C GLN A 53 -4.83 1.38 5.76
N ALA A 54 -4.86 0.75 4.59
CA ALA A 54 -4.03 1.16 3.45
C ALA A 54 -4.37 2.59 3.02
N ILE A 55 -3.35 3.45 3.00
CA ILE A 55 -3.47 4.86 2.62
C ILE A 55 -2.63 5.14 1.39
N PHE A 56 -3.19 5.98 0.52
CA PHE A 56 -2.57 6.45 -0.70
C PHE A 56 -2.52 7.99 -0.66
N SER A 57 -1.45 8.60 -1.16
CA SER A 57 -1.40 10.05 -1.37
C SER A 57 -1.45 10.35 -2.86
N CYS A 58 -2.31 11.29 -3.26
CA CYS A 58 -2.44 11.69 -4.65
C CYS A 58 -1.62 12.97 -4.88
N LEU A 59 -0.46 12.84 -5.53
CA LEU A 59 0.46 13.95 -5.80
C LEU A 59 -0.13 14.94 -6.81
N THR A 60 -1.00 14.47 -7.70
CA THR A 60 -1.72 15.36 -8.64
C THR A 60 -2.73 16.27 -7.93
N CYS A 61 -3.46 15.76 -6.93
CA CYS A 61 -4.48 16.54 -6.23
C CYS A 61 -3.93 17.35 -5.06
N THR A 62 -2.96 16.78 -4.33
CA THR A 62 -2.38 17.37 -3.13
C THR A 62 -0.85 17.26 -3.18
N PRO A 63 -0.18 18.07 -4.01
CA PRO A 63 1.27 18.03 -4.17
C PRO A 63 2.02 18.42 -2.88
N ASP A 64 1.36 19.17 -1.99
CA ASP A 64 1.89 19.50 -0.67
C ASP A 64 1.93 18.30 0.30
N GLY A 65 1.39 17.14 -0.09
CA GLY A 65 1.42 15.91 0.71
C GLY A 65 0.71 16.05 2.05
N ASN A 66 -0.44 16.71 2.07
CA ASN A 66 -1.21 16.97 3.29
C ASN A 66 -2.56 16.23 3.32
N ALA A 67 -2.78 15.24 2.45
CA ALA A 67 -4.01 14.45 2.40
C ALA A 67 -3.72 12.99 2.07
N GLY A 68 -4.52 12.06 2.61
CA GLY A 68 -4.46 10.64 2.27
C GLY A 68 -5.84 10.08 1.93
N VAL A 69 -5.90 9.17 0.97
CA VAL A 69 -7.15 8.54 0.50
C VAL A 69 -7.09 7.04 0.73
N CYS A 70 -8.26 6.42 0.96
CA CYS A 70 -8.38 4.98 1.11
C CYS A 70 -8.32 4.25 -0.25
N THR A 71 -8.13 2.93 -0.22
CA THR A 71 -8.13 2.04 -1.40
C THR A 71 -9.27 2.32 -2.37
N ALA A 72 -10.52 2.33 -1.89
CA ALA A 72 -11.67 2.58 -2.75
C ALA A 72 -11.64 3.95 -3.46
N CYS A 73 -11.14 5.00 -2.76
CA CYS A 73 -11.04 6.34 -3.34
C CYS A 73 -9.87 6.46 -4.31
N CYS A 74 -8.76 5.78 -4.05
CA CYS A 74 -7.66 5.63 -5.00
C CYS A 74 -8.19 5.08 -6.33
N LEU A 75 -8.92 3.96 -6.28
CA LEU A 75 -9.45 3.27 -7.47
C LEU A 75 -10.61 3.99 -8.17
N SER A 76 -11.46 4.72 -7.43
CA SER A 76 -12.69 5.30 -8.01
C SER A 76 -12.61 6.79 -8.28
N CYS A 77 -11.90 7.54 -7.43
CA CYS A 77 -11.87 9.01 -7.47
C CYS A 77 -10.56 9.55 -8.03
N HIS A 78 -9.46 8.83 -7.85
CA HIS A 78 -8.11 9.25 -8.26
C HIS A 78 -7.50 8.34 -9.33
N ASP A 79 -8.33 7.53 -9.99
CA ASP A 79 -7.92 6.73 -11.14
C ASP A 79 -7.28 7.61 -12.24
N GLY A 80 -6.11 7.20 -12.72
CA GLY A 80 -5.32 7.95 -13.70
C GLY A 80 -4.54 9.15 -13.15
N HIS A 81 -4.51 9.38 -11.83
CA HIS A 81 -3.63 10.39 -11.23
C HIS A 81 -2.29 9.79 -10.79
N GLU A 82 -1.32 10.66 -10.51
CA GLU A 82 -0.08 10.27 -9.85
C GLU A 82 -0.36 10.02 -8.36
N ILE A 83 -0.17 8.77 -7.94
CA ILE A 83 -0.46 8.27 -6.60
C ILE A 83 0.76 7.55 -6.04
N VAL A 84 1.04 7.78 -4.77
CA VAL A 84 2.00 7.00 -3.98
C VAL A 84 1.26 6.16 -2.94
N GLU A 85 1.60 4.88 -2.88
CA GLU A 85 1.10 3.96 -1.85
C GLU A 85 1.91 4.14 -0.56
N LEU A 86 1.22 4.43 0.54
CA LEU A 86 1.83 4.69 1.85
C LEU A 86 1.68 3.53 2.83
N TRP A 87 1.21 2.37 2.33
CA TRP A 87 0.89 1.19 3.10
C TRP A 87 -0.12 1.47 4.22
N THR A 88 -0.19 0.59 5.23
CA THR A 88 -1.12 0.79 6.33
C THR A 88 -0.69 1.88 7.30
N LYS A 89 -1.63 2.77 7.63
CA LYS A 89 -1.49 3.79 8.68
C LYS A 89 -2.46 3.54 9.82
N ARG A 90 -2.06 3.86 11.04
CA ARG A 90 -2.92 3.77 12.22
C ARG A 90 -3.72 5.04 12.44
N ASN A 91 -4.93 4.89 12.96
CA ASN A 91 -5.80 6.00 13.36
C ASN A 91 -5.94 7.06 12.27
N PHE A 92 -6.12 6.62 11.02
CA PHE A 92 -6.25 7.49 9.87
C PHE A 92 -7.67 7.40 9.31
N ARG A 93 -8.20 8.52 8.80
CA ARG A 93 -9.48 8.61 8.12
C ARG A 93 -9.31 9.20 6.72
N CYS A 94 -9.97 8.63 5.72
CA CYS A 94 -9.85 9.06 4.33
C CYS A 94 -10.17 10.57 4.14
N ASP A 95 -9.27 11.34 3.54
CA ASP A 95 -9.45 12.77 3.26
C ASP A 95 -10.17 13.05 1.93
N CYS A 96 -10.37 12.05 1.07
CA CYS A 96 -10.88 12.25 -0.29
C CYS A 96 -12.13 13.14 -0.30
N GLY A 97 -12.09 14.23 -1.05
CA GLY A 97 -13.23 15.14 -1.23
C GLY A 97 -13.49 16.14 -0.11
N ASN A 98 -12.58 16.26 0.86
CA ASN A 98 -12.62 17.32 1.85
C ASN A 98 -12.00 18.63 1.31
N SER A 99 -11.82 19.65 2.15
CA SER A 99 -11.31 20.97 1.73
C SER A 99 -9.94 20.93 1.06
N LYS A 100 -9.14 19.89 1.32
CA LYS A 100 -7.78 19.73 0.78
C LYS A 100 -7.75 19.42 -0.71
N PHE A 101 -8.88 19.00 -1.29
CA PHE A 101 -8.99 18.61 -2.70
C PHE A 101 -9.55 19.72 -3.61
N GLY A 102 -9.43 20.99 -3.21
CA GLY A 102 -9.71 22.15 -4.06
C GLY A 102 -11.14 22.22 -4.61
N GLY A 103 -12.11 21.60 -3.95
CA GLY A 103 -13.52 21.53 -4.38
C GLY A 103 -13.90 20.29 -5.19
N SER A 104 -12.98 19.34 -5.38
CA SER A 104 -13.33 18.00 -5.88
C SER A 104 -14.07 17.22 -4.80
N PHE A 105 -15.08 16.45 -5.17
CA PHE A 105 -15.89 15.67 -4.23
C PHE A 105 -15.61 14.17 -4.37
N CYS A 106 -15.75 13.44 -3.27
CA CYS A 106 -15.63 11.98 -3.30
C CYS A 106 -16.87 11.38 -3.96
N LYS A 107 -16.67 10.57 -5.01
CA LYS A 107 -17.76 9.88 -5.74
C LYS A 107 -18.49 8.83 -4.89
N LEU A 108 -17.79 8.29 -3.89
CA LEU A 108 -18.28 7.18 -3.05
C LEU A 108 -18.99 7.65 -1.77
N LEU A 109 -18.63 8.83 -1.25
CA LEU A 109 -19.27 9.38 -0.05
C LEU A 109 -19.25 10.92 -0.09
N ALA A 110 -20.42 11.53 -0.28
CA ALA A 110 -20.56 12.97 -0.48
C ALA A 110 -20.43 13.81 0.81
N SER A 111 -20.88 13.28 1.95
CA SER A 111 -20.92 14.03 3.21
C SER A 111 -19.73 13.68 4.09
N LYS A 112 -18.81 14.64 4.25
CA LYS A 112 -17.60 14.53 5.08
C LYS A 112 -17.35 15.83 5.83
N ASP A 113 -16.60 15.73 6.92
CA ASP A 113 -16.11 16.89 7.66
C ASP A 113 -15.13 17.67 6.78
N VAL A 114 -15.00 18.98 7.04
CA VAL A 114 -14.13 19.87 6.25
C VAL A 114 -12.68 19.39 6.29
N GLU A 115 -12.21 18.91 7.45
CA GLU A 115 -10.89 18.34 7.66
C GLU A 115 -10.92 17.25 8.74
N ASN A 116 -9.97 16.32 8.67
CA ASN A 116 -9.78 15.27 9.67
C ASN A 116 -8.67 15.68 10.66
N ALA A 117 -9.06 16.28 11.79
CA ALA A 117 -8.12 16.87 12.75
C ALA A 117 -7.12 15.90 13.39
N ASN A 118 -7.41 14.60 13.42
CA ASN A 118 -6.50 13.60 14.03
C ASN A 118 -5.60 12.90 13.02
N ASN A 119 -5.72 13.20 11.72
CA ASN A 119 -4.81 12.65 10.73
C ASN A 119 -3.42 13.25 10.91
N VAL A 120 -2.40 12.39 10.82
CA VAL A 120 -0.98 12.79 10.89
C VAL A 120 -0.35 12.54 9.54
N TYR A 121 0.40 13.53 9.06
CA TYR A 121 1.06 13.50 7.76
C TYR A 121 2.56 13.69 7.96
N ASN A 122 3.35 12.82 7.35
CA ASN A 122 4.80 12.97 7.24
C ASN A 122 5.19 13.22 5.79
N HIS A 123 6.49 13.37 5.52
CA HIS A 123 7.03 13.62 4.19
C HIS A 123 6.73 12.50 3.17
N ASN A 124 6.37 11.28 3.60
CA ASN A 124 5.94 10.19 2.70
C ASN A 124 4.74 10.57 1.85
N PHE A 125 3.85 11.42 2.37
CA PHE A 125 2.69 11.92 1.61
C PHE A 125 3.10 12.80 0.42
N LYS A 126 4.35 13.27 0.38
CA LYS A 126 4.96 13.99 -0.76
C LYS A 126 5.76 13.06 -1.68
N GLY A 127 5.81 11.76 -1.39
CA GLY A 127 6.61 10.79 -2.12
C GLY A 127 8.10 10.82 -1.77
N THR A 128 8.50 11.49 -0.70
CA THR A 128 9.88 11.49 -0.17
C THR A 128 9.96 10.68 1.11
N TYR A 129 11.06 9.98 1.33
CA TYR A 129 11.20 9.00 2.39
C TYR A 129 12.56 9.11 3.08
N CYS A 130 12.65 8.52 4.27
CA CYS A 130 13.86 8.44 5.08
C CYS A 130 14.41 9.82 5.52
N THR A 131 15.37 9.84 6.43
CA THR A 131 16.02 11.08 6.86
C THR A 131 16.78 11.84 5.75
N CYS A 132 16.91 11.23 4.57
CA CYS A 132 17.51 11.85 3.40
C CYS A 132 16.52 12.58 2.49
N ASP A 133 15.21 12.49 2.74
CA ASP A 133 14.16 13.16 1.95
C ASP A 133 14.26 12.89 0.44
N LEU A 134 14.65 11.67 0.07
CA LEU A 134 14.76 11.25 -1.32
C LEU A 134 13.47 10.56 -1.77
N PRO A 135 13.07 10.72 -3.05
CA PRO A 135 11.94 9.98 -3.59
C PRO A 135 12.25 8.50 -3.72
N TYR A 136 11.21 7.67 -3.73
CA TYR A 136 11.32 6.25 -4.04
C TYR A 136 10.34 5.89 -5.17
N PRO A 137 10.80 5.28 -6.28
CA PRO A 137 12.21 4.96 -6.58
C PRO A 137 13.07 6.22 -6.81
N ASP A 138 14.34 6.19 -6.40
CA ASP A 138 15.27 7.31 -6.62
C ASP A 138 15.71 7.34 -8.10
N PRO A 139 15.41 8.42 -8.86
CA PRO A 139 15.77 8.51 -10.27
C PRO A 139 17.29 8.59 -10.53
N ASN A 140 18.10 8.88 -9.51
CA ASN A 140 19.54 9.00 -9.62
C ASN A 140 20.29 7.75 -9.12
N ALA A 141 19.60 6.79 -8.51
CA ALA A 141 20.21 5.57 -8.00
C ALA A 141 20.42 4.55 -9.13
N GLU A 142 21.61 3.95 -9.17
CA GLU A 142 21.91 2.85 -10.10
C GLU A 142 21.07 1.60 -9.78
N GLU A 143 20.83 1.35 -8.49
CA GLU A 143 20.01 0.26 -7.98
C GLU A 143 19.08 0.75 -6.86
N GLN A 144 17.83 0.29 -6.85
CA GLN A 144 16.87 0.63 -5.81
C GLN A 144 17.10 -0.28 -4.60
N VAL A 145 17.25 0.32 -3.42
CA VAL A 145 17.50 -0.41 -2.17
C VAL A 145 16.17 -0.67 -1.45
N GLU A 146 16.03 -1.86 -0.83
CA GLU A 146 14.87 -2.15 0.00
C GLU A 146 14.74 -1.15 1.16
N MET A 147 13.52 -0.70 1.40
CA MET A 147 13.21 0.17 2.54
C MET A 147 12.48 -0.60 3.65
N ILE A 148 12.60 -0.06 4.85
CA ILE A 148 12.09 -0.64 6.09
C ILE A 148 11.13 0.35 6.74
N GLN A 149 9.90 -0.07 7.01
CA GLN A 149 8.94 0.78 7.73
C GLN A 149 9.15 0.73 9.25
N CYS A 150 9.26 1.90 9.88
CA CYS A 150 9.25 2.01 11.33
C CYS A 150 7.82 1.85 11.87
N CYS A 151 7.61 0.91 12.78
CA CYS A 151 6.30 0.68 13.38
C CYS A 151 5.81 1.84 14.28
N ILE A 152 6.70 2.72 14.74
CA ILE A 152 6.36 3.84 15.64
C ILE A 152 5.89 5.05 14.85
N CYS A 153 6.75 5.60 13.98
CA CYS A 153 6.44 6.80 13.19
C CYS A 153 5.80 6.50 11.82
N GLU A 154 5.71 5.23 11.43
CA GLU A 154 5.13 4.79 10.15
C GLU A 154 5.86 5.36 8.93
N ASP A 155 7.13 5.72 9.13
CA ASP A 155 8.03 6.23 8.13
C ASP A 155 8.93 5.12 7.54
N TRP A 156 9.42 5.31 6.33
CA TRP A 156 10.24 4.35 5.59
C TRP A 156 11.69 4.79 5.58
N PHE A 157 12.59 3.89 5.94
CA PHE A 157 14.02 4.18 6.04
C PHE A 157 14.84 3.21 5.20
N HIS A 158 15.93 3.72 4.64
CA HIS A 158 17.02 2.87 4.15
C HIS A 158 17.69 2.19 5.34
N GLU A 159 18.10 0.93 5.20
CA GLU A 159 18.75 0.16 6.27
C GLU A 159 19.93 0.93 6.92
N GLU A 160 20.73 1.61 6.09
CA GLU A 160 21.90 2.38 6.50
C GLU A 160 21.57 3.63 7.35
N HIS A 161 20.36 4.18 7.19
CA HIS A 161 19.92 5.41 7.87
C HIS A 161 19.13 5.15 9.17
N ILE A 162 18.91 3.88 9.55
CA ILE A 162 18.23 3.51 10.80
C ILE A 162 19.17 3.68 12.01
N GLY A 163 20.48 3.89 11.79
CA GLY A 163 21.45 4.17 12.86
C GLY A 163 21.74 2.97 13.76
N LEU A 164 21.36 1.75 13.35
CA LEU A 164 21.72 0.52 14.05
C LEU A 164 23.13 0.08 13.63
N GLN A 165 24.04 -0.08 14.59
CA GLN A 165 25.38 -0.58 14.31
C GLN A 165 25.29 -2.04 13.82
N SER A 166 26.10 -2.38 12.80
CA SER A 166 26.08 -3.64 12.05
C SER A 166 26.32 -4.93 12.86
N THR A 167 26.56 -4.82 14.17
CA THR A 167 26.74 -5.95 15.10
C THR A 167 25.44 -6.46 15.72
N ASP A 168 24.34 -5.70 15.62
CA ASP A 168 23.04 -6.06 16.21
C ASP A 168 22.11 -6.79 15.23
N LYS A 169 22.64 -7.79 14.53
CA LYS A 169 21.86 -8.65 13.61
C LYS A 169 20.70 -9.40 14.30
N ASN A 170 20.67 -9.43 15.63
CA ASN A 170 19.61 -10.04 16.43
C ASN A 170 18.46 -9.09 16.83
N ILE A 171 18.58 -7.77 16.61
CA ILE A 171 17.51 -6.80 16.91
C ILE A 171 16.52 -6.65 15.74
N VAL A 172 16.95 -7.02 14.53
CA VAL A 172 16.11 -7.04 13.31
C VAL A 172 14.90 -7.98 13.45
N GLY A 173 14.91 -8.89 14.44
CA GLY A 173 13.79 -9.82 14.71
C GLY A 173 12.63 -9.26 15.54
N TYR A 174 12.70 -8.04 16.07
CA TYR A 174 11.66 -7.49 16.97
C TYR A 174 10.90 -6.28 16.44
N ALA A 175 11.38 -5.68 15.34
CA ALA A 175 10.58 -4.73 14.60
C ALA A 175 9.80 -5.51 13.54
N ILE A 176 8.47 -5.38 13.53
CA ILE A 176 7.64 -5.91 12.44
C ILE A 176 7.95 -5.03 11.23
N LEU A 177 9.01 -5.38 10.51
CA LEU A 177 9.53 -4.65 9.36
C LEU A 177 8.85 -5.19 8.11
N TYR A 178 7.93 -4.43 7.52
CA TYR A 178 7.51 -4.69 6.15
C TYR A 178 8.68 -4.29 5.25
N ARG A 179 9.18 -5.25 4.47
CA ARG A 179 10.18 -5.01 3.43
C ARG A 179 9.46 -4.69 2.13
N THR A 180 10.04 -3.81 1.33
CA THR A 180 9.53 -3.42 0.01
C THR A 180 9.64 -4.52 -1.06
N SER A 181 10.01 -5.77 -0.71
CA SER A 181 10.22 -6.88 -1.65
C SER A 181 9.00 -7.30 -2.49
N GLY A 182 7.83 -6.68 -2.27
CA GLY A 182 6.65 -6.78 -3.13
C GLY A 182 6.59 -5.78 -4.29
N LEU A 183 7.53 -4.83 -4.42
CA LEU A 183 7.58 -3.83 -5.49
C LEU A 183 8.23 -4.40 -6.76
N LYS A 184 7.58 -5.39 -7.38
CA LYS A 184 7.74 -5.61 -8.83
C LYS A 184 6.62 -4.85 -9.51
N ASN A 185 6.97 -3.75 -10.15
CA ASN A 185 6.08 -2.98 -11.02
C ASN A 185 5.27 -3.92 -11.92
N SER A 186 3.94 -3.83 -11.85
CA SER A 186 3.06 -4.20 -12.96
C SER A 186 3.16 -3.16 -14.07
#